data_AF-A0A8J7YAI3-F1
#
_entry.id   AF-A0A8J7YAI3-F1
#
_cell.length_a   1.000
_cell.length_b   1.000
_cell.length_c   1.000
_cell.angle_alpha   90.00
_cell.angle_beta   90.00
_cell.angle_gamma   90.00
#
_symmetry.space_group_name_H-M   'P 1'
#
loop_
_entity.id
_entity.type
_entity.pdbx_description
1 polymer ?
#
loop_
_entity_poly.entity_id
_entity_poly.type
_entity_poly.pdbx_seq_one_letter_code
_entity_poly.pdbx_strand_id
1 'polypeptide(L)' 'MSESETTGQGVALGVGVGLALGVAVGVAIDNIGLGIGVGMALGAALGLVWDQREA' A
#
# COMPACT_ATOMS: atom_id res chain seq x y z
N MET A 1 0.81 -10.04 20.54
CA MET A 1 0.42 -9.79 19.13
C MET A 1 1.69 -9.96 18.31
N SER A 2 1.61 -10.81 17.29
CA SER A 2 2.69 -11.57 16.68
C SER A 2 3.84 -10.76 16.09
N GLU A 3 5.05 -11.32 16.24
CA GLU A 3 6.29 -11.03 15.53
C GLU A 3 6.12 -10.83 14.01
N SER A 4 6.90 -9.89 13.45
CA SER A 4 7.68 -10.08 12.22
C SER A 4 8.68 -8.93 12.03
N GLU A 5 9.92 -9.14 12.46
CA GLU A 5 11.08 -8.56 11.76
C GLU A 5 11.43 -9.51 10.61
N THR A 6 11.21 -9.11 9.35
CA THR A 6 11.92 -9.66 8.19
C THR A 6 11.69 -8.77 6.96
N THR A 7 12.78 -8.27 6.37
CA THR A 7 12.98 -7.76 4.99
C THR A 7 11.73 -7.60 4.11
N GLY A 8 10.88 -6.63 4.47
CA GLY A 8 9.66 -6.29 3.72
C GLY A 8 8.94 -5.06 4.26
N GLN A 9 9.63 -4.25 5.07
CA GLN A 9 9.04 -3.14 5.82
C GLN A 9 8.55 -2.05 4.85
N GLY A 10 9.31 -1.77 3.81
CA GLY A 10 8.90 -0.90 2.71
C GLY A 10 7.60 -1.38 2.06
N VAL A 11 7.50 -2.67 1.72
CA VAL A 11 6.29 -3.26 1.10
C VAL A 11 5.08 -3.17 2.03
N ALA A 12 5.23 -3.52 3.31
CA ALA A 12 4.15 -3.45 4.29
C ALA A 12 3.63 -2.01 4.49
N LEU A 13 4.54 -1.04 4.58
CA LEU A 13 4.19 0.38 4.66
C LEU A 13 3.51 0.87 3.38
N GLY A 14 4.05 0.51 2.21
CA GLY A 14 3.50 0.86 0.91
C GLY A 14 2.06 0.36 0.74
N VAL A 15 1.81 -0.92 1.03
CA VAL A 15 0.46 -1.51 0.96
C VAL A 15 -0.50 -0.85 1.94
N GLY A 16 -0.06 -0.56 3.17
CA GLY A 16 -0.88 0.11 4.19
C GLY A 16 -1.31 1.52 3.75
N VAL A 17 -0.38 2.32 3.24
CA VAL A 17 -0.66 3.67 2.73
C VAL A 17 -1.52 3.61 1.46
N GLY A 18 -1.18 2.72 0.54
CA GLY A 18 -1.93 2.53 -0.71
C GLY A 18 -3.38 2.13 -0.47
N LEU A 19 -3.64 1.24 0.50
CA LEU A 19 -5.00 0.86 0.88
C LEU A 19 -5.77 2.03 1.46
N ALA A 20 -5.18 2.76 2.42
CA ALA A 20 -5.84 3.89 3.08
C ALA A 20 -6.22 4.99 2.07
N LEU A 21 -5.29 5.35 1.18
CA LEU A 21 -5.54 6.34 0.12
C LEU A 21 -6.53 5.81 -0.93
N GLY A 22 -6.38 4.56 -1.35
CA GLY A 22 -7.26 3.91 -2.33
C GLY A 22 -8.71 3.86 -1.87
N VAL A 23 -8.95 3.47 -0.61
CA VAL A 23 -10.28 3.47 -0.01
C VAL A 23 -10.82 4.90 0.10
N ALA A 24 -10.01 5.87 0.56
CA ALA A 24 -10.46 7.25 0.69
C ALA A 24 -10.88 7.85 -0.66
N VAL A 25 -10.08 7.64 -1.71
CA VAL A 25 -10.39 8.08 -3.07
C VAL A 25 -11.59 7.31 -3.63
N GLY A 26 -11.63 5.99 -3.43
CA GLY A 26 -12.73 5.13 -3.89
C GLY A 26 -14.09 5.54 -3.30
N VAL A 27 -14.12 5.90 -2.02
CA VAL A 27 -15.32 6.45 -1.38
C VAL A 27 -15.66 7.84 -1.95
N ALA A 28 -14.66 8.70 -2.19
CA ALA A 28 -14.89 10.04 -2.73
C ALA A 28 -15.50 10.04 -4.14
N ILE A 29 -15.20 9.02 -4.95
CA ILE A 29 -15.71 8.86 -6.33
C ILE A 29 -16.89 7.86 -6.43
N ASP A 30 -17.39 7.37 -5.30
CA ASP A 30 -18.43 6.32 -5.20
C ASP A 30 -18.08 5.02 -5.97
N ASN A 31 -16.78 4.75 -6.13
CA ASN A 31 -16.24 3.55 -6.78
C ASN A 31 -15.06 2.98 -5.99
N ILE A 32 -15.40 2.23 -4.94
CA ILE A 32 -14.43 1.60 -4.04
C ILE A 32 -13.57 0.56 -4.78
N GLY A 33 -14.12 -0.14 -5.78
CA GLY A 33 -13.37 -1.12 -6.57
C GLY A 33 -12.19 -0.50 -7.32
N LEU A 34 -12.43 0.62 -8.01
CA LEU A 34 -11.37 1.39 -8.67
C LEU A 34 -10.40 1.99 -7.66
N GLY A 35 -10.91 2.57 -6.56
CA GLY A 35 -10.08 3.15 -5.52
C GLY A 35 -9.10 2.15 -4.91
N ILE A 36 -9.59 0.97 -4.49
CA ILE A 36 -8.74 -0.09 -3.93
C ILE A 36 -7.76 -0.61 -4.99
N GLY A 37 -8.20 -0.84 -6.22
CA GLY A 37 -7.34 -1.34 -7.29
C GLY A 37 -6.16 -0.40 -7.59
N VAL A 38 -6.45 0.90 -7.76
CA VAL A 38 -5.43 1.92 -8.00
C VAL A 38 -4.55 2.12 -6.76
N GLY A 39 -5.15 2.21 -5.57
CA GLY A 39 -4.43 2.37 -4.31
C GLY A 39 -3.47 1.21 -4.01
N MET A 40 -3.89 -0.03 -4.27
CA MET A 40 -3.04 -1.21 -4.13
C MET A 40 -1.88 -1.21 -5.14
N ALA A 41 -2.13 -0.87 -6.40
CA ALA A 41 -1.07 -0.78 -7.40
C ALA A 41 -0.01 0.27 -7.03
N LEU A 42 -0.44 1.45 -6.57
CA LEU A 42 0.45 2.52 -6.11
C LEU A 42 1.18 2.14 -4.83
N GLY A 43 0.47 1.58 -3.84
CA GLY A 43 1.04 1.17 -2.57
C GLY A 43 2.09 0.07 -2.72
N ALA A 44 1.82 -0.94 -3.54
CA ALA A 44 2.78 -1.98 -3.86
C ALA A 44 4.01 -1.41 -4.58
N ALA A 45 3.81 -0.53 -5.58
CA ALA A 45 4.92 0.09 -6.30
C ALA A 45 5.81 0.94 -5.37
N LEU A 46 5.22 1.77 -4.51
CA LEU A 46 5.96 2.57 -3.52
C LEU A 46 6.69 1.68 -2.52
N GLY A 47 6.01 0.64 -2.05
CA GLY A 47 6.58 -0.29 -1.10
C GLY A 47 7.79 -1.04 -1.63
N LEU A 48 7.75 -1.46 -2.90
CA LEU A 48 8.91 -2.07 -3.57
C LEU A 48 10.06 -1.07 -3.78
N VAL A 49 9.77 0.21 -4.03
CA VAL A 49 10.81 1.26 -4.16
C VAL A 49 11.48 1.55 -2.81
N TRP A 50 10.72 1.56 -1.72
CA TRP A 50 11.28 1.73 -0.37
C TRP A 50 12.09 0.51 0.07
N ASP A 51 11.57 -0.69 -0.20
CA ASP A 51 12.27 -1.94 0.11
C ASP A 51 13.62 -2.02 -0.63
N GLN A 52 13.66 -1.61 -1.91
CA GLN A 52 14.92 -1.52 -2.66
C GLN A 52 15.88 -0.41 -2.21
N ARG A 53 15.41 0.58 -1.44
CA ARG A 53 16.29 1.61 -0.83
C ARG A 53 16.89 1.14 0.49
N GLU A 54 16.31 0.13 1.11
CA GLU A 54 16.75 -0.46 2.37
C GLU A 54 17.67 -1.68 2.17
N ALA A 55 17.80 -2.19 0.94
CA ALA A 55 18.70 -3.26 0.51
C ALA A 55 20.03 -2.73 -0.05
#